data_AF-A0A2P8D1Q6-F1
#
_entry.id   AF-A0A2P8D1Q6-F1
#
_cell.length_a   1.000
_cell.length_b   1.000
_cell.length_c   1.000
_cell.angle_alpha   90.00
_cell.angle_beta   90.00
_cell.angle_gamma   90.00
#
_symmetry.space_group_name_H-M   'P 1'
#
loop_
_entity.id
_entity.type
_entity.pdbx_description
1 polymer ?
#
loop_
_entity_poly.entity_id
_entity_poly.type
_entity_poly.pdbx_seq_one_letter_code
_entity_poly.pdbx_strand_id
1 'polypeptide(L)'
;MVVGFRPGAPEISSDNKVFSAFSGAERWTPAFAEQWVQIHPGVAPQEGEPVVTKRRISAFTGSDLEVLLRAQDIRNLILTGIATSGVVLSTLREAADKDYRLTVLADCCADREAEVHEILMQKVFPRQADVIRLEDWQ
;
A
#
# COMPACT_ATOMS: atom_id res chain seq x y z
N MET A 1 -2.42 -3.29 6.00
CA MET A 1 -3.30 -2.31 5.33
C MET A 1 -4.07 -3.00 4.21
N VAL A 2 -5.24 -2.46 3.83
CA VAL A 2 -6.12 -3.04 2.81
C VAL A 2 -6.69 -1.95 1.92
N VAL A 3 -7.03 -2.27 0.66
CA VAL A 3 -7.85 -1.39 -0.18
C VAL A 3 -9.30 -1.83 -0.07
N GLY A 4 -10.20 -0.96 0.33
CA GLY A 4 -11.60 -1.32 0.56
C GLY A 4 -12.53 -0.17 0.20
N PHE A 5 -13.77 -0.49 -0.19
CA PHE A 5 -14.76 0.49 -0.60
C PHE A 5 -16.05 0.34 0.21
N ARG A 6 -16.86 1.39 0.30
CA ARG A 6 -18.19 1.30 0.94
C ARG A 6 -19.09 0.38 0.11
N PRO A 7 -20.21 -0.13 0.67
CA PRO A 7 -21.20 -0.88 -0.11
C PRO A 7 -21.58 -0.13 -1.39
N GLY A 8 -21.56 -0.83 -2.53
CA GLY A 8 -21.77 -0.22 -3.86
C GLY A 8 -20.58 0.53 -4.47
N ALA A 9 -19.49 0.67 -3.71
CA ALA A 9 -18.23 1.33 -4.07
C ALA A 9 -18.40 2.71 -4.73
N PRO A 10 -19.13 3.66 -4.10
CA PRO A 10 -19.35 5.00 -4.66
C PRO A 10 -18.06 5.81 -4.80
N GLU A 11 -16.97 5.42 -4.13
CA GLU A 11 -15.67 6.09 -4.24
C GLU A 11 -14.93 5.74 -5.55
N ILE A 12 -15.44 4.82 -6.37
CA ILE A 12 -14.82 4.42 -7.64
C ILE A 12 -15.47 5.19 -8.79
N SER A 13 -14.73 6.14 -9.38
CA SER A 13 -15.13 6.79 -10.63
C SER A 13 -15.07 5.81 -11.81
N SER A 14 -15.94 6.00 -12.80
CA SER A 14 -15.88 5.30 -14.09
C SER A 14 -14.55 5.50 -14.83
N ASP A 15 -13.87 6.63 -14.60
CA ASP A 15 -12.59 6.95 -15.22
C ASP A 15 -11.41 6.22 -14.56
N ASN A 16 -11.64 5.60 -13.39
CA ASN A 16 -10.60 4.86 -12.69
C ASN A 16 -10.37 3.50 -13.34
N LYS A 17 -9.38 3.40 -14.23
CA LYS A 17 -9.08 2.15 -14.95
C LYS A 17 -8.72 0.96 -14.06
N VAL A 18 -8.22 1.19 -12.85
CA VAL A 18 -7.81 0.10 -11.94
C VAL A 18 -9.03 -0.48 -11.22
N PHE A 19 -9.89 0.39 -10.67
CA PHE A 19 -10.95 -0.04 -9.78
C PHE A 19 -12.34 -0.08 -10.44
N SER A 20 -12.55 0.59 -11.57
CA SER A 20 -13.85 0.65 -12.26
C SER A 20 -14.40 -0.71 -12.67
N ALA A 21 -13.53 -1.71 -12.88
CA ALA A 21 -13.96 -3.09 -13.12
C ALA A 21 -14.81 -3.65 -11.96
N PHE A 22 -14.53 -3.19 -10.73
CA PHE A 22 -15.19 -3.63 -9.49
C PHE A 22 -16.32 -2.71 -9.02
N SER A 23 -16.63 -1.62 -9.73
CA SER A 23 -17.65 -0.66 -9.29
C SER A 23 -19.08 -1.18 -9.53
N GLY A 24 -20.01 -0.71 -8.69
CA GLY A 24 -21.43 -1.08 -8.74
C GLY A 24 -21.83 -2.12 -7.69
N ALA A 25 -23.06 -2.01 -7.19
CA ALA A 25 -23.58 -2.82 -6.07
C ALA A 25 -23.60 -4.33 -6.33
N GLU A 26 -23.75 -4.74 -7.59
CA GLU A 26 -23.72 -6.16 -7.98
C GLU A 26 -22.29 -6.73 -8.00
N ARG A 27 -21.28 -5.88 -8.21
CA ARG A 27 -19.87 -6.29 -8.31
C ARG A 27 -19.15 -6.15 -6.96
N TRP A 28 -19.47 -5.10 -6.20
CA TRP A 28 -18.97 -4.88 -4.85
C TRP A 28 -20.01 -5.30 -3.81
N THR A 29 -20.28 -6.60 -3.75
CA THR A 29 -21.20 -7.18 -2.75
C THR A 29 -20.56 -7.20 -1.35
N PRO A 30 -21.34 -7.28 -0.26
CA PRO A 30 -20.79 -7.41 1.09
C PRO A 30 -19.84 -8.60 1.24
N ALA A 31 -20.20 -9.78 0.70
CA ALA A 31 -19.37 -10.98 0.77
C ALA A 31 -18.06 -10.82 -0.02
N PHE A 32 -18.11 -10.20 -1.20
CA PHE A 32 -16.90 -9.90 -1.97
C PHE A 32 -16.02 -8.90 -1.24
N ALA A 33 -16.60 -7.84 -0.67
CA ALA A 33 -15.87 -6.83 0.09
C ALA A 33 -15.15 -7.44 1.31
N GLU A 34 -15.82 -8.32 2.05
CA GLU A 34 -15.24 -9.04 3.19
C GLU A 34 -14.08 -9.93 2.75
N GLN A 35 -14.25 -10.69 1.67
CA GLN A 35 -13.19 -11.54 1.12
C GLN A 35 -11.99 -10.70 0.62
N TRP A 36 -12.27 -9.58 -0.04
CA TRP A 36 -11.27 -8.73 -0.67
C TRP A 36 -10.32 -8.08 0.34
N VAL A 37 -10.83 -7.70 1.51
CA VAL A 37 -10.03 -7.04 2.56
C VAL A 37 -9.34 -8.03 3.51
N GLN A 38 -9.42 -9.34 3.25
CA GLN A 38 -8.75 -10.33 4.08
C GLN A 38 -7.22 -10.19 3.98
N ILE A 39 -6.57 -10.10 5.14
CA ILE A 39 -5.11 -10.10 5.26
C ILE A 39 -4.64 -11.56 5.35
N HIS A 40 -3.56 -11.88 4.65
CA HIS A 40 -3.00 -13.23 4.66
C HIS A 40 -2.60 -13.66 6.10
N PRO A 41 -2.95 -14.88 6.56
CA PRO A 41 -2.70 -15.31 7.94
C PRO A 41 -1.25 -15.22 8.40
N GLY A 42 -0.28 -15.45 7.50
CA GLY A 42 1.15 -15.34 7.80
C GLY A 42 1.64 -13.92 8.12
N VAL A 43 0.80 -12.90 7.90
CA VAL A 43 1.05 -11.49 8.26
C VAL A 43 -0.20 -10.89 8.92
N ALA A 44 -0.97 -11.72 9.64
CA ALA A 44 -2.12 -11.26 10.38
C ALA A 44 -1.68 -10.19 11.42
N PRO A 45 -2.41 -9.07 11.52
CA PRO A 45 -2.09 -8.03 12.50
C PRO A 45 -2.13 -8.59 13.93
N GLN A 46 -1.18 -8.16 14.76
CA GLN A 46 -1.18 -8.45 16.18
C GLN A 46 -2.18 -7.54 16.93
N GLU A 47 -2.43 -7.87 18.19
CA GLU A 47 -3.28 -7.04 19.05
C GLU A 47 -2.70 -5.61 19.16
N GLY A 48 -3.53 -4.61 18.90
CA GLY A 48 -3.14 -3.20 18.93
C GLY A 48 -2.51 -2.67 17.63
N GLU A 49 -2.20 -3.53 16.65
CA GLU A 49 -1.69 -3.06 15.36
C GLU A 49 -2.81 -2.47 14.49
N PRO A 50 -2.70 -1.20 14.06
CA PRO A 50 -3.76 -0.57 13.28
C PRO A 50 -3.84 -1.13 11.86
N VAL A 51 -5.04 -1.50 11.44
CA VAL A 51 -5.33 -1.87 10.04
C VAL A 51 -5.92 -0.68 9.29
N VAL A 52 -5.09 -0.02 8.51
CA VAL A 52 -5.53 1.10 7.65
C VAL A 52 -6.25 0.58 6.40
N THR A 53 -7.44 1.14 6.13
CA THR A 53 -8.19 0.93 4.89
C THR A 53 -8.05 2.15 3.98
N LYS A 54 -7.40 1.96 2.82
CA LYS A 54 -7.22 3.01 1.79
C LYS A 54 -8.24 2.89 0.67
N ARG A 55 -8.51 4.00 -0.03
CA ARG A 55 -9.43 4.03 -1.19
C ARG A 55 -8.72 4.14 -2.54
N ARG A 56 -7.41 4.30 -2.54
CA ARG A 56 -6.58 4.45 -3.75
C ARG A 56 -5.32 3.61 -3.64
N ILE A 57 -4.41 3.77 -4.62
CA ILE A 57 -3.19 2.96 -4.72
C ILE A 57 -2.23 3.29 -3.58
N SER A 58 -1.85 4.56 -3.42
CA SER A 58 -1.09 5.04 -2.25
C SER A 58 -1.80 4.72 -0.94
N ALA A 59 -1.03 4.33 0.07
CA ALA A 59 -1.51 4.08 1.42
C ALA A 59 -2.07 5.32 2.11
N PHE A 60 -1.67 6.53 1.71
CA PHE A 60 -2.15 7.80 2.27
C PHE A 60 -3.47 8.25 1.64
N THR A 61 -3.65 7.98 0.34
CA THR A 61 -4.76 8.58 -0.39
C THR A 61 -6.10 7.93 -0.03
N GLY A 62 -6.97 8.72 0.61
CA GLY A 62 -8.28 8.28 1.07
C GLY A 62 -8.20 7.33 2.27
N SER A 63 -7.17 7.45 3.10
CA SER A 63 -7.03 6.72 4.36
C SER A 63 -6.82 7.68 5.53
N ASP A 64 -6.73 7.12 6.73
CA ASP A 64 -6.36 7.81 7.97
C ASP A 64 -4.88 7.61 8.36
N LEU A 65 -4.06 7.04 7.46
CA LEU A 65 -2.65 6.73 7.76
C LEU A 65 -1.88 7.94 8.27
N GLU A 66 -2.00 9.09 7.61
CA GLU A 66 -1.27 10.30 8.00
C GLU A 66 -1.67 10.80 9.39
N VAL A 67 -2.94 10.62 9.78
CA VAL A 67 -3.42 10.98 11.11
C VAL A 67 -2.75 10.09 12.16
N LEU A 68 -2.68 8.78 11.92
CA LEU A 68 -2.03 7.82 12.82
C LEU A 68 -0.54 8.10 12.97
N LEU A 69 0.17 8.30 11.86
CA LEU A 69 1.60 8.57 11.86
C LEU A 69 1.94 9.85 12.63
N ARG A 70 1.18 10.94 12.38
CA ARG A 70 1.39 12.22 13.06
C ARG A 70 1.05 12.17 14.54
N ALA A 71 0.00 11.44 14.92
CA ALA A 71 -0.38 11.27 16.32
C ALA A 71 0.72 10.58 17.15
N GLN A 72 1.60 9.82 16.50
CA GLN A 72 2.71 9.10 17.13
C GLN A 72 4.10 9.72 16.85
N ASP A 73 4.15 10.92 16.24
CA ASP A 73 5.39 11.59 15.79
C ASP A 73 6.31 10.67 14.96
N ILE A 74 5.73 9.79 14.14
CA ILE A 74 6.48 8.88 13.27
C ILE A 74 7.03 9.67 12.08
N ARG A 75 8.34 9.51 11.82
CA ARG A 75 9.04 10.13 10.68
C ARG A 75 9.81 9.16 9.80
N ASN A 76 10.01 7.93 10.28
CA ASN A 76 10.68 6.87 9.54
C ASN A 76 9.62 5.83 9.16
N LEU A 77 9.54 5.47 7.88
CA LEU A 77 8.61 4.47 7.38
C LEU A 77 9.39 3.37 6.68
N ILE A 78 9.02 2.13 7.00
CA ILE A 78 9.52 0.94 6.33
C ILE A 78 8.43 0.44 5.41
N LEU A 79 8.76 0.25 4.14
CA LEU A 79 7.83 -0.16 3.11
C LEU A 79 8.07 -1.60 2.69
N THR A 80 7.01 -2.38 2.71
CA THR A 80 6.92 -3.76 2.22
C THR A 80 5.60 -3.96 1.46
N GLY A 81 5.45 -5.07 0.74
CA GLY A 81 4.17 -5.48 0.18
C GLY A 81 4.12 -5.59 -1.35
N ILE A 82 2.89 -5.71 -1.87
CA ILE A 82 2.61 -6.10 -3.26
C ILE A 82 1.47 -5.24 -3.82
N ALA A 83 1.56 -4.72 -5.05
CA ALA A 83 2.67 -4.83 -5.99
C ALA A 83 3.72 -3.70 -5.80
N THR A 84 4.97 -4.00 -6.15
CA THR A 84 6.11 -3.08 -6.08
C THR A 84 5.87 -1.83 -6.93
N SER A 85 5.43 -2.02 -8.18
CA SER A 85 5.07 -0.98 -9.15
C SER A 85 3.74 -0.30 -8.87
N GLY A 86 2.90 -0.91 -8.03
CA GLY A 86 1.61 -0.37 -7.64
C GLY A 86 1.68 0.38 -6.33
N VAL A 87 1.25 -0.29 -5.26
CA VAL A 87 1.05 0.33 -3.95
C VAL A 87 2.35 0.76 -3.30
N VAL A 88 3.44 0.00 -3.46
CA VAL A 88 4.74 0.36 -2.85
C VAL A 88 5.29 1.62 -3.49
N LEU A 89 5.44 1.64 -4.82
CA LEU A 89 5.89 2.83 -5.56
C LEU A 89 5.01 4.06 -5.30
N SER A 90 3.68 3.91 -5.37
CA SER A 90 2.77 5.05 -5.17
C SER A 90 2.86 5.60 -3.75
N THR A 91 3.00 4.73 -2.74
CA THR A 91 3.14 5.16 -1.34
C THR A 91 4.49 5.78 -1.09
N LEU A 92 5.56 5.20 -1.65
CA LEU A 92 6.93 5.72 -1.53
C LEU A 92 7.05 7.14 -2.08
N ARG A 93 6.48 7.39 -3.27
CA ARG A 93 6.51 8.72 -3.89
C ARG A 93 5.78 9.75 -3.03
N GLU A 94 4.56 9.43 -2.59
CA GLU A 94 3.79 10.34 -1.74
C GLU A 94 4.42 10.54 -0.35
N ALA A 95 5.02 9.50 0.24
CA ALA A 95 5.74 9.62 1.50
C ALA A 95 7.00 10.48 1.38
N ALA A 96 7.74 10.35 0.28
CA ALA A 96 8.93 11.15 0.03
C ALA A 96 8.58 12.63 -0.16
N ASP A 97 7.49 12.93 -0.88
CA ASP A 97 6.96 14.30 -1.04
C ASP A 97 6.47 14.91 0.28
N LYS A 98 6.21 14.07 1.29
CA LYS A 98 5.84 14.45 2.67
C LYS A 98 7.04 14.45 3.63
N ASP A 99 8.27 14.34 3.12
CA ASP A 99 9.53 14.36 3.89
C ASP A 99 9.69 13.23 4.93
N TYR A 100 9.02 12.08 4.72
CA TYR A 100 9.34 10.88 5.51
C TYR A 100 10.71 10.32 5.13
N ARG A 101 11.43 9.79 6.12
CA ARG A 101 12.61 8.96 5.88
C ARG A 101 12.15 7.56 5.54
N LEU A 102 12.62 7.01 4.43
CA LEU A 102 12.06 5.80 3.84
C LEU A 102 13.11 4.72 3.74
N THR A 103 12.72 3.52 4.17
CA THR A 103 13.45 2.29 3.91
C THR A 103 12.52 1.32 3.19
N VAL A 104 12.98 0.72 2.09
CA VAL A 104 12.26 -0.35 1.40
C VAL A 104 13.00 -1.64 1.65
N LEU A 105 12.30 -2.65 2.16
CA LEU A 105 12.85 -4.01 2.28
C LEU A 105 12.59 -4.74 0.96
N ALA A 106 13.61 -4.82 0.12
CA ALA A 106 13.49 -5.24 -1.27
C ALA A 106 12.95 -6.67 -1.41
N ASP A 107 13.43 -7.58 -0.56
CA ASP A 107 13.02 -8.99 -0.49
C ASP A 107 11.67 -9.21 0.21
N CYS A 108 11.09 -8.17 0.79
CA CYS A 108 9.74 -8.16 1.36
C CYS A 108 8.72 -7.47 0.42
N CYS A 109 9.13 -7.14 -0.81
CA CYS A 109 8.27 -6.62 -1.85
C CYS A 109 8.21 -7.59 -3.02
N ALA A 110 7.10 -7.61 -3.75
CA ALA A 110 7.01 -8.39 -4.98
C ALA A 110 6.19 -7.67 -6.05
N ASP A 111 6.38 -8.09 -7.29
CA ASP A 111 5.59 -7.65 -8.44
C ASP A 111 5.28 -8.86 -9.33
N ARG A 112 4.29 -8.73 -10.20
CA ARG A 112 3.98 -9.75 -11.20
C ARG A 112 5.09 -9.87 -12.23
N GLU A 113 5.73 -8.75 -12.55
CA GLU A 113 6.78 -8.66 -13.57
C GLU A 113 8.13 -8.39 -12.90
N ALA A 114 8.99 -9.41 -12.88
CA ALA A 114 10.27 -9.37 -12.18
C ALA A 114 11.18 -8.22 -12.67
N GLU A 115 11.21 -7.99 -13.98
CA GLU A 115 11.99 -6.87 -14.57
C GLU A 115 11.54 -5.51 -14.03
N VAL A 116 10.22 -5.30 -13.91
CA VAL A 116 9.67 -4.06 -13.35
C VAL A 116 10.06 -3.90 -11.89
N HIS A 117 9.98 -4.96 -11.10
CA HIS A 117 10.43 -4.96 -9.71
C HIS A 117 11.92 -4.58 -9.60
N GLU A 118 12.78 -5.21 -10.39
CA GLU A 118 14.23 -4.97 -10.37
C GLU A 118 14.58 -3.53 -10.76
N ILE A 119 13.98 -2.99 -11.82
CA ILE A 119 14.19 -1.60 -12.23
C ILE A 119 13.78 -0.64 -11.11
N LEU A 120 12.65 -0.91 -10.44
CA LEU A 120 12.17 -0.06 -9.36
C LEU A 120 13.14 -0.07 -8.17
N MET A 121 13.58 -1.26 -7.75
CA MET A 121 14.51 -1.42 -6.63
C MET A 121 15.88 -0.82 -6.91
N GLN A 122 16.40 -0.96 -8.12
CA GLN A 122 17.78 -0.55 -8.43
C GLN A 122 17.92 0.89 -8.92
N LYS A 123 16.89 1.46 -9.57
CA LYS A 123 17.02 2.74 -10.28
C LYS A 123 16.06 3.81 -9.78
N VAL A 124 14.88 3.42 -9.30
CA VAL A 124 13.78 4.35 -9.03
C VAL A 124 13.68 4.67 -7.54
N PHE A 125 13.62 3.65 -6.68
CA PHE A 125 13.49 3.79 -5.23
C PHE A 125 14.73 4.40 -4.55
N PRO A 126 15.99 4.08 -4.93
CA PRO A 126 17.19 4.63 -4.28
C PRO A 126 17.33 6.16 -4.35
N ARG A 127 16.52 6.82 -5.17
CA ARG A 127 16.47 8.29 -5.26
C ARG A 127 15.69 8.94 -4.12
N GLN A 128 14.92 8.16 -3.35
CA GLN A 128 13.98 8.64 -2.34
C GLN A 128 13.95 7.79 -1.06
N ALA A 129 14.53 6.60 -1.08
CA ALA A 129 14.54 5.67 0.03
C ALA A 129 15.84 4.87 0.06
N ASP A 130 16.25 4.43 1.24
CA ASP A 130 17.23 3.37 1.38
C ASP A 130 16.59 2.05 0.95
N VAL A 131 17.22 1.32 0.04
CA VAL A 131 16.72 0.02 -0.45
C VAL A 131 17.68 -1.05 0.02
N ILE A 132 17.22 -1.87 0.95
CA ILE A 132 18.04 -2.90 1.61
C ILE A 132 17.29 -4.22 1.65
N ARG A 133 17.99 -5.29 2.01
CA ARG A 133 17.38 -6.60 2.29
C ARG A 133 17.01 -6.68 3.77
N LEU A 134 16.05 -7.53 4.12
CA LEU A 134 15.62 -7.70 5.52
C LEU A 134 16.78 -8.05 6.45
N GLU A 135 17.73 -8.87 5.98
CA GLU A 135 18.91 -9.28 6.76
C GLU A 135 19.87 -8.12 7.10
N ASP A 136 19.84 -7.04 6.30
CA ASP A 136 20.68 -5.86 6.50
C ASP A 136 19.98 -4.78 7.36
N TRP A 137 18.70 -4.99 7.72
CA TRP A 137 17.93 -4.05 8.51
C TRP A 137 18.16 -4.29 10.01
N GLN A 138 18.77 -3.30 10.70
CA GLN A 138 19.11 -3.32 12.12
C GLN A 138 18.30 -2.30 12.94
#